data_AF-A0A0L9VSF8-F1
#
_entry.id   AF-A0A0L9VSF8-F1
#
_cell.length_a   1.000
_cell.length_b   1.000
_cell.length_c   1.000
_cell.angle_alpha   90.00
_cell.angle_beta   90.00
_cell.angle_gamma   90.00
#
_symmetry.space_group_name_H-M   'P 1'
#
loop_
_entity.id
_entity.type
_entity.pdbx_description
1 polymer ?
#
loop_
_entity_poly.entity_id
_entity_poly.type
_entity_poly.pdbx_seq_one_letter_code
_entity_poly.pdbx_strand_id
1 'polypeptide(L)'
;MSFSDSETSSGGSSDYKPFRQISRDRLLYEMLRSAKSPDSKAWKVLIMDKVTVKVMSHSCKMADITDQEISLVEDLFRRRQPLPSLDAVYFMQPSKEK
;
A
#
# COMPACT_ATOMS: atom_id res chain seq x y z
N MET A 1 -10.01 20.78 -12.62
CA MET A 1 -9.53 19.95 -13.75
C MET A 1 -9.09 18.62 -13.16
N SER A 2 -9.82 17.53 -13.42
CA SER A 2 -9.46 16.18 -12.97
C SER A 2 -8.68 15.50 -14.09
N PHE A 3 -7.39 15.23 -13.86
CA PHE A 3 -6.61 14.38 -14.75
C PHE A 3 -6.88 12.92 -14.38
N SER A 4 -7.63 12.25 -15.23
CA SER A 4 -7.96 10.83 -15.14
C SER A 4 -6.81 10.06 -15.81
N ASP A 5 -5.85 9.55 -15.04
CA ASP A 5 -4.74 8.74 -15.57
C ASP A 5 -5.14 7.27 -15.74
N SER A 6 -6.05 7.01 -16.66
CA SER A 6 -6.35 5.66 -17.14
C SER A 6 -5.96 5.52 -18.60
N GLU A 7 -4.68 5.57 -18.91
CA GLU A 7 -4.16 5.24 -20.25
C GLU A 7 -3.01 4.25 -20.09
N THR A 8 -3.30 2.97 -20.22
CA THR A 8 -2.29 1.93 -20.45
C THR A 8 -2.04 1.86 -21.95
N SER A 9 -1.09 2.65 -22.45
CA SER A 9 -0.68 2.61 -23.85
C SER A 9 0.27 1.41 -24.07
N SER A 10 -0.27 0.36 -24.70
CA SER A 10 0.51 -0.72 -25.28
C SER A 10 1.13 -0.26 -26.61
N GLY A 11 2.44 0.03 -26.62
CA GLY A 11 3.18 0.31 -27.85
C GLY A 11 4.69 0.50 -27.66
N GLY A 12 5.49 -0.45 -28.15
CA GLY A 12 6.87 -0.24 -28.63
C GLY A 12 7.97 0.14 -27.63
N SER A 13 8.69 -0.86 -27.11
CA SER A 13 10.10 -0.86 -26.68
C SER A 13 10.72 0.47 -26.22
N SER A 14 10.27 0.93 -25.05
CA SER A 14 11.14 1.59 -24.07
C SER A 14 10.71 1.05 -22.71
N ASP A 15 11.59 0.37 -21.98
CA ASP A 15 11.34 -0.16 -20.62
C ASP A 15 11.14 0.95 -19.56
N TYR A 16 10.79 2.16 -20.00
CA TYR A 16 10.56 3.30 -19.13
C TYR A 16 9.17 3.21 -18.52
N LYS A 17 9.12 2.85 -17.24
CA LYS A 17 7.92 2.97 -16.42
C LYS A 17 7.91 4.34 -15.73
N PRO A 18 6.78 5.07 -15.72
CA PRO A 18 6.67 6.30 -14.96
C PRO A 18 6.87 6.04 -13.46
N PHE A 19 7.44 7.01 -12.74
CA PHE A 19 7.77 6.86 -11.31
C PHE A 19 6.58 6.40 -10.44
N ARG A 20 5.37 6.87 -10.75
CA ARG A 20 4.14 6.45 -10.06
C ARG A 20 3.87 4.95 -10.24
N GLN A 21 4.07 4.42 -11.45
CA GLN A 21 3.87 2.99 -11.74
C GLN A 21 4.95 2.14 -11.06
N ILE A 22 6.22 2.58 -11.08
CA ILE A 22 7.28 1.89 -10.34
C ILE A 22 6.96 1.86 -8.85
N SER A 23 6.59 3.00 -8.27
CA SER A 23 6.24 3.11 -6.85
C SER A 23 5.05 2.21 -6.48
N ARG A 24 4.01 2.22 -7.33
CA ARG A 24 2.85 1.33 -7.19
C ARG A 24 3.25 -0.15 -7.20
N ASP A 25 4.03 -0.56 -8.20
CA ASP A 25 4.45 -1.97 -8.37
C ASP A 25 5.23 -2.44 -7.13
N ARG A 26 6.20 -1.63 -6.65
CA ARG A 26 6.97 -1.90 -5.43
C ARG A 26 6.08 -2.02 -4.20
N LEU A 27 5.18 -1.07 -3.98
CA LEU A 27 4.33 -1.03 -2.78
C LEU A 27 3.30 -2.16 -2.75
N LEU A 28 2.62 -2.42 -3.87
CA LEU A 28 1.54 -3.43 -3.89
C LEU A 28 2.10 -4.85 -4.01
N TYR A 29 3.07 -5.07 -4.90
CA TYR A 29 3.48 -6.43 -5.27
C TYR A 29 4.75 -6.89 -4.56
N GLU A 30 5.65 -5.99 -4.21
CA GLU A 30 6.85 -6.38 -3.46
C GLU A 30 6.64 -6.26 -1.95
N MET A 31 5.91 -5.24 -1.47
CA MET A 31 5.65 -5.05 -0.04
C MET A 31 4.36 -5.74 0.43
N LEU A 32 3.18 -5.36 -0.07
CA LEU A 32 1.91 -5.92 0.47
C LEU A 32 1.71 -7.39 0.10
N ARG A 33 2.01 -7.77 -1.14
CA ARG A 33 1.83 -9.16 -1.59
C ARG A 33 2.83 -10.12 -0.94
N SER A 34 4.06 -9.69 -0.63
CA SER A 34 5.02 -10.56 0.07
C SER A 34 4.62 -10.83 1.52
N ALA A 35 3.80 -9.95 2.12
CA ALA A 35 3.20 -10.18 3.42
C ALA A 35 2.03 -11.19 3.38
N LYS A 36 1.62 -11.71 2.22
CA LYS A 36 0.61 -12.76 2.14
C LYS A 36 1.21 -14.09 2.62
N SER A 37 0.70 -14.63 3.72
CA SER A 37 1.02 -16.00 4.13
C SER A 37 0.12 -16.98 3.37
N PRO A 38 0.68 -18.08 2.83
CA PRO A 38 -0.08 -19.07 2.06
C PRO A 38 -1.22 -19.73 2.86
N ASP A 39 -1.06 -19.78 4.19
CA ASP A 39 -2.06 -20.37 5.09
C ASP A 39 -3.01 -19.32 5.69
N SER A 40 -2.69 -18.02 5.56
CA SER A 40 -3.54 -16.93 6.04
C SER A 40 -4.53 -16.51 4.95
N LYS A 41 -5.74 -17.07 4.94
CA LYS A 41 -6.89 -16.41 4.27
C LYS A 41 -7.39 -15.17 5.03
N ALA A 42 -6.65 -14.73 6.05
CA ALA A 42 -7.03 -13.65 6.92
C ALA A 42 -6.70 -12.29 6.30
N TRP A 43 -7.69 -11.40 6.33
CA TRP A 43 -7.51 -9.99 6.09
C TRP A 43 -6.49 -9.39 7.06
N LYS A 44 -5.77 -8.36 6.63
CA LYS A 44 -4.70 -7.73 7.41
C LYS A 44 -4.99 -6.25 7.63
N VAL A 45 -4.39 -5.70 8.67
CA VAL A 45 -4.43 -4.27 8.99
C VAL A 45 -3.13 -3.62 8.52
N LEU A 46 -3.23 -2.58 7.70
CA LEU A 46 -2.08 -1.77 7.28
C LEU A 46 -1.94 -0.56 8.21
N ILE A 47 -0.84 -0.49 8.95
CA ILE A 47 -0.55 0.60 9.88
C ILE A 47 0.49 1.53 9.25
N MET A 48 0.16 2.83 9.21
CA MET A 48 0.95 3.83 8.49
C MET A 48 1.19 5.08 9.32
N ASP A 49 2.27 5.79 9.02
CA ASP A 49 2.55 7.10 9.59
C ASP A 49 2.12 8.23 8.63
N LYS A 50 2.26 9.48 9.09
CA LYS A 50 1.84 10.66 8.31
C LYS A 50 2.54 10.80 6.95
N VAL A 51 3.76 10.30 6.80
CA VAL A 51 4.53 10.42 5.56
C VAL A 51 4.18 9.26 4.63
N THR A 52 4.13 8.04 5.14
CA THR A 52 3.81 6.85 4.33
C THR A 52 2.37 6.89 3.83
N VAL A 53 1.41 7.45 4.59
CA VAL A 53 0.04 7.73 4.11
C VAL A 53 0.08 8.57 2.83
N LYS A 54 0.92 9.60 2.77
CA LYS A 54 1.07 10.44 1.57
C LYS A 54 1.68 9.64 0.42
N VAL A 55 2.72 8.86 0.66
CA VAL A 55 3.36 8.03 -0.38
C VAL A 55 2.37 7.04 -1.00
N MET A 56 1.59 6.36 -0.15
CA MET A 56 0.61 5.37 -0.58
C MET A 56 -0.56 6.00 -1.33
N SER A 57 -1.10 7.12 -0.86
CA SER A 57 -2.24 7.79 -1.50
C SER A 57 -1.91 8.40 -2.86
N HIS A 58 -0.65 8.75 -3.12
CA HIS A 58 -0.22 9.21 -4.45
C HIS A 58 0.03 8.07 -5.44
N SER A 59 0.36 6.88 -4.94
CA SER A 59 0.78 5.74 -5.78
C SER A 59 -0.35 4.74 -6.05
N CYS A 60 -1.29 4.59 -5.11
CA CYS A 60 -2.28 3.51 -5.09
C CYS A 60 -3.67 4.04 -4.74
N LYS A 61 -4.71 3.47 -5.36
CA LYS A 61 -6.10 3.69 -4.93
C LYS A 61 -6.45 2.68 -3.83
N MET A 62 -7.48 2.98 -3.04
CA MET A 62 -7.93 2.06 -1.98
C MET A 62 -8.28 0.67 -2.49
N ALA A 63 -8.91 0.57 -3.67
CA ALA A 63 -9.23 -0.72 -4.29
C ALA A 63 -7.98 -1.60 -4.48
N ASP A 64 -6.88 -1.00 -4.92
CA ASP A 64 -5.63 -1.74 -5.16
C ASP A 64 -5.02 -2.31 -3.87
N ILE A 65 -5.22 -1.59 -2.75
CA ILE A 65 -4.75 -1.98 -1.42
C ILE A 65 -5.61 -3.14 -0.89
N THR A 66 -6.93 -3.05 -1.06
CA THR A 66 -7.88 -4.10 -0.70
C THR A 66 -7.62 -5.39 -1.48
N ASP A 67 -7.25 -5.31 -2.76
CA ASP A 67 -6.88 -6.46 -3.58
C ASP A 67 -5.63 -7.20 -3.07
N GLN A 68 -4.81 -6.55 -2.22
CA GLN A 68 -3.69 -7.18 -1.52
C GLN A 68 -4.05 -7.69 -0.12
N GLU A 69 -5.33 -7.98 0.14
CA GLU A 69 -5.85 -8.55 1.41
C GLU A 69 -5.72 -7.61 2.62
N ILE A 70 -5.72 -6.30 2.37
CA ILE A 70 -5.79 -5.30 3.44
C ILE A 70 -7.24 -4.87 3.63
N SER A 71 -7.81 -5.09 4.82
CA SER A 71 -9.19 -4.68 5.14
C SER A 71 -9.26 -3.31 5.82
N LEU A 72 -8.21 -2.92 6.53
CA LEU A 72 -8.21 -1.71 7.35
C LEU A 72 -6.88 -0.97 7.22
N VAL A 73 -6.95 0.36 7.13
CA VAL A 73 -5.78 1.25 7.19
C VAL A 73 -5.89 2.09 8.45
N GLU A 74 -4.90 1.99 9.32
CA GLU A 74 -4.87 2.64 10.62
C GLU A 74 -3.67 3.58 10.75
N ASP A 75 -3.85 4.67 11.51
CA ASP A 75 -2.79 5.63 11.81
C ASP A 75 -1.93 5.12 12.98
N LEU A 76 -0.61 5.16 12.80
CA LEU A 76 0.38 4.75 13.79
C LEU A 76 0.26 5.55 15.11
N PHE A 77 -0.12 6.84 15.05
CA PHE A 77 -0.12 7.74 16.20
C PHE A 77 -1.51 7.95 16.83
N ARG A 78 -2.55 7.31 16.28
CA ARG A 78 -3.89 7.35 16.87
C ARG A 78 -4.12 6.11 17.74
N ARG A 79 -5.00 6.25 18.73
CA ARG A 79 -5.44 5.11 19.56
C ARG A 79 -6.23 4.14 18.68
N ARG A 80 -5.66 2.97 18.41
CA ARG A 80 -6.26 1.89 17.60
C ARG A 80 -7.07 0.92 18.46
N GLN A 81 -8.04 0.24 17.85
CA GLN A 81 -8.73 -0.88 18.47
C GLN A 81 -7.81 -2.13 18.46
N PRO A 82 -7.71 -2.90 19.56
CA PRO A 82 -7.00 -4.18 19.55
C PRO A 82 -7.71 -5.19 18.64
N LEU A 83 -7.00 -5.73 17.66
CA LEU A 83 -7.50 -6.73 16.71
C LEU A 83 -6.59 -7.97 16.74
N PRO A 84 -6.64 -8.80 17.81
CA PRO A 84 -5.68 -9.89 18.03
C PRO A 84 -5.79 -11.05 17.02
N SER A 85 -6.88 -11.11 16.26
CA SER A 85 -7.14 -12.14 15.25
C SER A 85 -6.64 -11.77 13.85
N LEU A 86 -6.15 -10.55 13.64
CA LEU A 86 -5.70 -10.06 12.34
C LEU A 86 -4.21 -9.76 12.39
N ASP A 87 -3.51 -10.13 11.32
CA ASP A 87 -2.12 -9.74 11.13
C ASP A 87 -2.02 -8.26 10.77
N ALA A 88 -0.88 -7.65 11.13
CA ALA A 88 -0.60 -6.25 10.86
C ALA A 88 0.63 -6.07 9.97
N VAL A 89 0.53 -5.18 8.98
CA VAL A 89 1.64 -4.74 8.13
C VAL A 89 1.98 -3.31 8.52
N TYR A 90 3.21 -3.05 8.96
CA TYR A 90 3.69 -1.71 9.29
C TYR A 90 4.46 -1.13 8.10
N PHE A 91 3.92 -0.07 7.50
CA PHE A 91 4.65 0.74 6.54
C PHE A 91 4.90 2.12 7.14
N MET A 92 6.09 2.30 7.72
CA MET A 92 6.48 3.49 8.47
C MET A 92 7.94 3.85 8.23
N GLN A 93 8.28 5.11 8.47
CA GLN A 93 9.65 5.59 8.43
C GLN A 93 10.46 4.98 9.58
N PRO A 94 11.73 4.60 9.37
CA PRO A 94 12.64 4.15 10.42
C PRO A 94 13.12 5.34 11.25
N SER A 95 12.20 6.01 11.94
CA SER A 95 12.45 7.18 12.76
C SER A 95 12.22 6.86 14.23
N LYS A 96 12.98 7.51 15.12
CA LYS A 96 12.64 7.51 16.53
C LYS A 96 11.44 8.43 16.72
N GLU A 97 10.41 7.91 17.38
CA GLU A 97 9.29 8.72 17.85
C GLU A 97 9.84 9.85 18.73
N LYS A 98 9.40 11.09 18.46
CA LYS A 98 9.76 12.28 19.23
C LYS A 98 8.65 12.64 20.19
#